data_AF-T1BBL5-F1
#
_entry.id   AF-T1BBL5-F1
#
_cell.length_a   1.000
_cell.length_b   1.000
_cell.length_c   1.000
_cell.angle_alpha   90.00
_cell.angle_beta   90.00
_cell.angle_gamma   90.00
#
_symmetry.space_group_name_H-M   'P 1'
#
loop_
_entity.id
_entity.type
_entity.pdbx_description
1 polymer ?
#
loop_
_entity_poly.entity_id
_entity_poly.type
_entity_poly.pdbx_seq_one_letter_code
_entity_poly.pdbx_strand_id
1 'polypeptide(L)'
;MTTEAPPSVSTRVRRFPTLGPELFDALREDRPHRIALQVPAGLVRNAADLAEKVREETGVPVVLAGRACFGACDVPSRDEVPNADVSVVLGHAPIPNVALPMPTYFVEMREPPGDPERLVRTLEAAGIPRRLGIVASVQHLDLVEPLSEALTTRGYVVRVGQGDRRLAYAVQALGCN
;
A
#
# COMPACT_ATOMS: atom_id res chain seq x y z
N MET A 1 7.91 16.00 -39.71
CA MET A 1 7.60 14.78 -38.95
C MET A 1 7.26 15.21 -37.54
N THR A 2 5.97 15.38 -37.27
CA THR A 2 5.42 15.75 -35.97
C THR A 2 5.50 14.54 -35.06
N THR A 3 6.41 14.56 -34.10
CA THR A 3 6.46 13.58 -33.02
C THR A 3 5.24 13.81 -32.14
N GLU A 4 4.19 13.01 -32.32
CA GLU A 4 3.08 12.98 -31.37
C GLU A 4 3.64 12.66 -29.98
N ALA A 5 3.35 13.52 -29.02
CA ALA A 5 3.53 13.19 -27.62
C ALA A 5 2.65 11.96 -27.31
N PRO A 6 3.15 10.95 -26.60
CA PRO A 6 2.35 9.77 -26.27
C PRO A 6 1.08 10.20 -25.52
N PRO A 7 -0.05 9.48 -25.70
CA PRO A 7 -1.31 9.83 -25.07
C PRO A 7 -1.08 9.98 -23.57
N SER A 8 -1.50 11.12 -23.02
CA SER A 8 -1.39 11.44 -21.61
C SER A 8 -2.08 10.34 -20.80
N VAL A 9 -1.28 9.43 -20.26
CA VAL A 9 -1.80 8.38 -19.40
C VAL A 9 -2.28 9.08 -18.14
N SER A 10 -3.60 9.29 -18.06
CA SER A 10 -4.29 9.58 -16.81
C SER A 10 -3.77 8.60 -15.77
N THR A 11 -2.93 9.08 -14.84
CA THR A 11 -2.28 8.26 -13.81
C THR A 11 -3.34 7.76 -12.84
N ARG A 12 -4.03 6.70 -13.25
CA ARG A 12 -5.04 6.00 -12.46
C ARG A 12 -4.32 5.34 -11.29
N VAL A 13 -4.71 5.70 -10.08
CA VAL A 13 -4.26 5.06 -8.85
C VAL A 13 -5.36 4.13 -8.37
N ARG A 14 -5.04 2.85 -8.20
CA ARG A 14 -5.93 1.85 -7.58
C ARG A 14 -5.24 1.28 -6.35
N ARG A 15 -6.01 0.91 -5.34
CA ARG A 15 -5.51 0.44 -4.04
C ARG A 15 -6.20 -0.87 -3.71
N PHE A 16 -5.43 -1.83 -3.19
CA PHE A 16 -5.91 -3.14 -2.79
C PHE A 16 -5.30 -3.49 -1.43
N PRO A 17 -6.08 -4.06 -0.51
CA PRO A 17 -5.56 -4.42 0.81
C PRO A 17 -4.54 -5.56 0.73
N THR A 18 -4.67 -6.46 -0.25
CA THR A 18 -3.83 -7.65 -0.37
C THR A 18 -3.61 -8.06 -1.82
N LEU A 19 -2.63 -8.94 -2.06
CA LEU A 19 -2.37 -9.57 -3.34
C LEU A 19 -3.37 -10.70 -3.58
N GLY A 20 -4.56 -10.35 -4.08
CA GLY A 20 -5.68 -11.27 -4.23
C GLY A 20 -6.60 -11.00 -5.42
N PRO A 21 -7.76 -11.69 -5.50
CA PRO A 21 -8.64 -11.71 -6.66
C PRO A 21 -9.05 -10.33 -7.17
N GLU A 22 -9.37 -9.39 -6.27
CA GLU A 22 -9.77 -8.03 -6.65
C GLU A 22 -8.71 -7.30 -7.46
N LEU A 23 -7.43 -7.47 -7.11
CA LEU A 23 -6.31 -6.93 -7.87
C LEU A 23 -6.20 -7.60 -9.25
N PHE A 24 -6.35 -8.92 -9.30
CA PHE A 24 -6.21 -9.67 -10.55
C PHE A 24 -7.36 -9.37 -11.51
N ASP A 25 -8.59 -9.26 -11.01
CA ASP A 25 -9.76 -8.82 -11.78
C ASP A 25 -9.54 -7.40 -12.33
N ALA A 26 -9.06 -6.49 -11.48
CA ALA A 26 -8.73 -5.14 -11.86
C ALA A 26 -7.69 -5.05 -12.98
N LEU A 27 -6.62 -5.85 -12.90
CA LEU A 27 -5.59 -5.93 -13.93
C LEU A 27 -6.14 -6.55 -15.22
N ARG A 28 -6.97 -7.59 -15.13
CA ARG A 28 -7.62 -8.21 -16.31
C ARG A 28 -8.60 -7.27 -17.01
N GLU A 29 -9.31 -6.44 -16.26
CA GLU A 29 -10.22 -5.42 -16.78
C GLU A 29 -9.46 -4.34 -17.55
N ASP A 30 -8.36 -3.84 -16.97
CA ASP A 30 -7.56 -2.76 -17.55
C ASP A 30 -6.64 -3.23 -18.69
N ARG A 31 -6.48 -4.55 -18.87
CA ARG A 31 -5.74 -5.21 -19.97
C ARG A 31 -4.36 -4.59 -20.28
N PRO A 32 -3.47 -4.43 -19.28
CA PRO A 32 -2.13 -3.93 -19.52
C PRO A 32 -1.34 -4.92 -20.40
N HIS A 33 -0.45 -4.39 -21.23
CA HIS A 33 0.46 -5.19 -22.03
C HIS A 33 1.60 -5.75 -21.20
N ARG A 34 2.06 -5.04 -20.17
CA ARG A 34 3.16 -5.50 -19.30
C ARG A 34 3.16 -4.80 -17.94
N ILE A 35 3.23 -5.60 -16.89
CA ILE A 35 3.22 -5.12 -15.50
C ILE A 35 4.65 -4.97 -14.99
N ALA A 36 4.98 -3.81 -14.44
CA ALA A 36 6.14 -3.64 -13.56
C ALA A 36 5.76 -4.01 -12.13
N LEU A 37 6.41 -5.01 -11.54
CA LEU A 37 6.18 -5.41 -10.15
C LEU A 37 7.32 -4.89 -9.27
N GLN A 38 6.98 -4.01 -8.33
CA GLN A 38 7.90 -3.56 -7.28
C GLN A 38 7.62 -4.32 -5.98
N VAL A 39 8.67 -4.93 -5.43
CA VAL A 39 8.61 -5.77 -4.23
C VAL A 39 9.41 -5.07 -3.11
N PRO A 40 8.85 -4.92 -1.89
CA PRO A 40 9.56 -4.30 -0.78
C PRO A 40 10.68 -5.21 -0.27
N ALA A 41 11.67 -4.63 0.41
CA ALA A 41 12.86 -5.35 0.88
C ALA A 41 12.53 -6.63 1.68
N GLY A 42 11.48 -6.60 2.51
CA GLY A 42 11.05 -7.76 3.31
C GLY A 42 10.57 -8.96 2.49
N LEU A 43 10.18 -8.75 1.23
CA LEU A 43 9.63 -9.77 0.33
C LEU A 43 10.56 -10.10 -0.85
N VAL A 44 11.79 -9.56 -0.88
CA VAL A 44 12.69 -9.72 -2.04
C VAL A 44 13.04 -11.19 -2.32
N ARG A 45 13.09 -12.03 -1.26
CA ARG A 45 13.33 -13.48 -1.37
C ARG A 45 12.20 -14.21 -2.10
N ASN A 46 11.00 -13.64 -2.10
CA ASN A 46 9.81 -14.19 -2.75
C ASN A 46 9.46 -13.43 -4.04
N ALA A 47 10.31 -12.51 -4.52
CA ALA A 47 9.97 -11.64 -5.64
C ALA A 47 9.66 -12.43 -6.93
N ALA A 48 10.41 -13.49 -7.21
CA ALA A 48 10.17 -14.36 -8.36
C ALA A 48 8.81 -15.07 -8.26
N ASP A 49 8.51 -15.67 -7.11
CA ASP A 49 7.23 -16.37 -6.88
C ASP A 49 6.03 -15.41 -6.95
N LEU A 50 6.19 -14.19 -6.43
CA LEU A 50 5.15 -13.16 -6.49
C LEU A 50 4.93 -12.68 -7.93
N ALA A 51 5.99 -12.50 -8.72
CA ALA A 51 5.88 -12.16 -10.14
C ALA A 51 5.21 -13.26 -10.93
N GLU A 52 5.55 -14.52 -10.64
CA GLU A 52 4.95 -15.69 -11.25
C GLU A 52 3.45 -15.75 -10.95
N LYS A 53 3.07 -15.63 -9.68
CA LYS A 53 1.67 -15.59 -9.26
C LYS A 53 0.87 -14.51 -9.99
N VAL A 54 1.39 -13.28 -10.06
CA VAL A 54 0.71 -12.19 -10.78
C VAL A 54 0.57 -12.53 -12.27
N ARG A 55 1.60 -13.12 -12.88
CA ARG A 55 1.57 -13.54 -14.29
C ARG A 55 0.53 -14.62 -14.54
N GLU A 56 0.48 -15.65 -13.71
CA GLU A 56 -0.46 -16.78 -13.84
C GLU A 56 -1.92 -16.32 -13.69
N GLU A 57 -2.21 -15.47 -12.70
CA GLU A 57 -3.57 -15.02 -12.37
C GLU A 57 -4.12 -13.97 -13.35
N THR A 58 -3.24 -13.23 -14.02
CA THR A 58 -3.62 -12.16 -14.96
C THR A 58 -3.42 -12.52 -16.43
N GLY A 59 -2.54 -13.47 -16.73
CA GLY A 59 -2.06 -13.76 -18.09
C GLY A 59 -1.16 -12.66 -18.68
N VAL A 60 -0.77 -11.65 -17.90
CA VAL A 60 0.01 -10.51 -18.37
C VAL A 60 1.50 -10.70 -18.06
N PRO A 61 2.42 -10.41 -19.01
CA PRO A 61 3.85 -10.41 -18.74
C PRO A 61 4.24 -9.50 -17.58
N VAL A 62 5.05 -10.01 -16.65
CA VAL A 62 5.53 -9.28 -15.47
C VAL A 62 7.05 -9.05 -15.57
N VAL A 63 7.50 -7.84 -15.28
CA VAL A 63 8.91 -7.50 -15.08
C VAL A 63 9.13 -7.04 -13.64
N LEU A 64 10.15 -7.59 -12.98
CA LEU A 64 10.52 -7.18 -11.63
C LEU A 64 11.33 -5.89 -11.66
N ALA A 65 10.93 -4.90 -10.89
CA ALA A 65 11.76 -3.74 -10.60
C ALA A 65 12.89 -4.16 -9.65
N GLY A 66 14.13 -4.18 -10.14
CA GLY A 66 15.29 -4.73 -9.41
C GLY A 66 15.88 -3.81 -8.34
N ARG A 67 15.45 -2.55 -8.29
CA ARG A 67 15.95 -1.57 -7.31
C ARG A 67 15.30 -1.79 -5.95
N ALA A 68 16.07 -1.61 -4.89
CA ALA A 68 15.55 -1.67 -3.52
C ALA A 68 14.44 -0.62 -3.33
N CYS A 69 13.31 -1.04 -2.76
CA CYS A 69 12.16 -0.18 -2.45
C CYS A 69 11.91 -0.12 -0.94
N PHE A 70 11.69 1.10 -0.45
CA PHE A 70 11.41 1.42 0.96
C PHE A 70 10.09 2.18 1.16
N GLY A 71 9.39 2.56 0.09
CA GLY A 71 8.16 3.32 0.19
C GLY A 71 7.57 3.74 -1.16
N ALA A 72 6.30 4.13 -1.14
CA ALA A 72 5.61 4.69 -2.30
C ALA A 72 6.13 6.06 -2.76
N CYS A 73 7.12 6.64 -2.07
CA CYS A 73 7.82 7.84 -2.54
C CYS A 73 8.80 7.54 -3.68
N ASP A 74 8.97 6.27 -4.03
CA ASP A 74 10.05 5.79 -4.87
C ASP A 74 9.61 4.64 -5.78
N VAL A 75 8.56 4.90 -6.56
CA VAL A 75 7.98 3.93 -7.51
C VAL A 75 8.86 3.77 -8.77
N PRO A 76 8.79 2.63 -9.49
CA PRO A 76 9.65 2.38 -10.64
C PRO A 76 9.41 3.41 -11.76
N SER A 77 10.49 3.98 -12.31
CA SER A 77 10.43 4.84 -13.49
C SER A 77 10.27 4.03 -14.79
N ARG A 78 9.84 4.67 -15.88
CA ARG A 78 9.73 4.03 -17.21
C ARG A 78 11.07 3.53 -17.75
N ASP A 79 12.17 4.19 -17.37
CA ASP A 79 13.52 3.82 -17.79
C ASP A 79 14.00 2.56 -17.04
N GLU A 80 13.61 2.40 -15.77
CA GLU A 80 13.92 1.20 -14.97
C GLU A 80 13.16 -0.05 -15.48
N VAL A 81 11.93 0.12 -15.95
CA VAL A 81 11.05 -0.96 -16.39
C VAL A 81 10.53 -0.70 -17.81
N PRO A 82 11.39 -0.82 -18.84
CA PRO A 82 11.02 -0.48 -20.21
C PRO A 82 9.89 -1.37 -20.73
N ASN A 83 8.98 -0.75 -21.47
CA ASN A 83 7.77 -1.35 -22.05
C ASN A 83 6.72 -1.82 -21.03
N ALA A 84 6.89 -1.57 -19.73
CA ALA A 84 5.77 -1.66 -18.79
C ALA A 84 4.81 -0.49 -19.04
N ASP A 85 3.51 -0.74 -18.92
CA ASP A 85 2.47 0.29 -19.05
C ASP A 85 1.71 0.53 -17.74
N VAL A 86 1.84 -0.38 -16.76
CA VAL A 86 1.35 -0.21 -15.38
C VAL A 86 2.38 -0.68 -14.36
N SER A 87 2.27 -0.16 -13.13
CA SER A 87 3.04 -0.62 -11.97
C SER A 87 2.14 -1.29 -10.93
N VAL A 88 2.59 -2.41 -10.36
CA VAL A 88 2.04 -3.01 -9.14
C VAL A 88 3.09 -2.83 -8.04
N VAL A 89 2.75 -2.07 -7.00
CA VAL A 89 3.65 -1.71 -5.91
C VAL A 89 3.18 -2.38 -4.63
N LEU A 90 3.96 -3.34 -4.13
CA LEU A 90 3.61 -4.13 -2.95
C LEU A 90 4.07 -3.46 -1.65
N GLY A 91 3.28 -3.62 -0.59
CA GLY A 91 3.60 -3.20 0.79
C GLY A 91 3.41 -1.71 1.08
N HIS A 92 2.85 -0.93 0.17
CA HIS A 92 2.75 0.52 0.31
C HIS A 92 1.38 1.05 -0.08
N ALA A 93 0.93 2.09 0.63
CA ALA A 93 -0.16 2.96 0.19
C ALA A 93 0.39 4.10 -0.67
N PRO A 94 -0.40 4.67 -1.59
CA PRO A 94 0.04 5.82 -2.38
C PRO A 94 0.36 7.01 -1.50
N ILE A 95 1.27 7.86 -1.96
CA ILE A 95 1.54 9.16 -1.35
C ILE A 95 0.89 10.23 -2.24
N PRO A 96 -0.13 10.98 -1.78
CA PRO A 96 -0.92 11.87 -2.65
C PRO A 96 -0.11 12.95 -3.37
N ASN A 97 1.00 13.39 -2.78
CA ASN A 97 1.88 14.42 -3.36
C ASN A 97 3.08 13.87 -4.13
N VAL A 98 3.12 12.56 -4.44
CA VAL A 98 4.15 11.94 -5.28
C VAL A 98 3.58 11.67 -6.67
N ALA A 99 4.24 12.20 -7.69
CA ALA A 99 3.89 11.95 -9.08
C ALA A 99 4.24 10.51 -9.47
N LEU A 100 3.35 9.87 -10.22
CA LEU A 100 3.53 8.51 -10.69
C LEU A 100 3.88 8.51 -12.18
N PRO A 101 4.87 7.73 -12.63
CA PRO A 101 5.28 7.72 -14.04
C PRO A 101 4.28 6.98 -14.94
N MET A 102 3.41 6.17 -14.35
CA MET A 102 2.40 5.36 -15.02
C MET A 102 1.26 4.98 -14.05
N PRO A 103 0.12 4.45 -14.54
CA PRO A 103 -0.94 3.93 -13.69
C PRO A 103 -0.38 2.91 -12.71
N THR A 104 -0.78 3.04 -11.44
CA THR A 104 -0.18 2.29 -10.35
C THR A 104 -1.25 1.64 -9.48
N TYR A 105 -1.04 0.36 -9.22
CA TYR A 105 -1.83 -0.50 -8.37
C TYR A 105 -1.05 -0.71 -7.09
N PHE A 106 -1.46 -0.01 -6.03
CA PHE A 106 -0.88 -0.17 -4.71
C PHE A 106 -1.51 -1.37 -4.02
N VAL A 107 -0.68 -2.28 -3.53
CA VAL A 107 -1.10 -3.44 -2.74
C VAL A 107 -0.56 -3.24 -1.34
N GLU A 108 -1.44 -2.86 -0.42
CA GLU A 108 -1.07 -2.33 0.90
C GLU A 108 -0.54 -3.41 1.85
N MET A 109 -0.82 -4.69 1.56
CA MET A 109 -0.47 -5.83 2.40
C MET A 109 -0.98 -5.66 3.83
N ARG A 110 -2.27 -5.32 3.96
CA ARG A 110 -2.96 -5.19 5.25
C ARG A 110 -2.94 -6.51 5.99
N GLU A 111 -2.66 -6.43 7.27
CA GLU A 111 -2.79 -7.55 8.19
C GLU A 111 -4.24 -7.64 8.66
N PRO A 112 -4.76 -8.87 8.84
CA PRO A 112 -6.03 -9.05 9.52
C PRO A 112 -6.01 -8.35 10.88
N PRO A 113 -7.11 -7.69 11.29
CA PRO A 113 -7.17 -7.06 12.60
C PRO A 113 -6.91 -8.13 13.67
N GLY A 114 -5.90 -7.87 14.51
CA GLY A 114 -5.53 -8.75 15.62
C GLY A 114 -6.57 -8.73 16.74
N ASP A 115 -6.15 -8.98 17.98
CA ASP A 115 -7.02 -8.94 19.16
C ASP A 115 -6.96 -7.55 19.83
N PRO A 116 -7.93 -6.64 19.60
CA PRO A 116 -7.95 -5.32 20.21
C PRO A 116 -8.09 -5.40 21.74
N GLU A 117 -8.86 -6.35 22.27
CA GLU A 117 -9.07 -6.51 23.72
C GLU A 117 -7.77 -6.92 24.42
N ARG A 118 -6.96 -7.78 23.80
CA ARG A 118 -5.63 -8.12 24.31
C ARG A 118 -4.72 -6.89 24.35
N LEU A 119 -4.78 -6.03 23.34
CA LEU A 119 -3.99 -4.81 23.33
C LEU A 119 -4.45 -3.84 24.42
N VAL A 120 -5.76 -3.66 24.60
CA VAL A 120 -6.32 -2.86 25.71
C VAL A 120 -5.84 -3.37 27.07
N ARG A 121 -5.90 -4.69 27.33
CA ARG A 121 -5.38 -5.29 28.58
C ARG A 121 -3.90 -5.00 28.78
N THR A 122 -3.12 -5.03 27.70
CA THR A 122 -1.68 -4.72 27.74
C THR A 122 -1.44 -3.26 28.12
N LEU A 123 -2.22 -2.33 27.56
CA LEU A 123 -2.15 -0.90 27.88
C LEU A 123 -2.54 -0.61 29.34
N GLU A 124 -3.59 -1.29 29.84
CA GLU A 124 -4.03 -1.18 31.23
C GLU A 124 -2.96 -1.71 32.19
N ALA A 125 -2.38 -2.88 31.91
CA ALA A 125 -1.30 -3.46 32.72
C ALA A 125 -0.03 -2.58 32.72
N ALA A 126 0.25 -1.90 31.62
CA ALA A 126 1.35 -0.96 31.51
C ALA A 126 1.07 0.42 32.15
N GLY A 127 -0.14 0.64 32.67
CA GLY A 127 -0.51 1.90 33.33
C GLY A 127 -0.51 3.12 32.40
N ILE A 128 -0.80 2.90 31.11
CA ILE A 128 -0.79 3.97 30.10
C ILE A 128 -1.90 5.00 30.39
N PRO A 129 -1.66 6.32 30.22
CA PRO A 129 -2.66 7.34 30.48
C PRO A 129 -3.97 7.11 29.72
N ARG A 130 -5.11 7.47 30.34
CA ARG A 130 -6.43 7.30 29.72
C ARG A 130 -6.68 8.20 28.51
N ARG A 131 -5.83 9.20 28.25
CA ARG A 131 -5.90 10.08 27.07
C ARG A 131 -4.81 9.68 26.09
N LEU A 132 -5.20 9.21 24.90
CA LEU A 132 -4.30 8.59 23.94
C LEU A 132 -4.47 9.14 22.53
N GLY A 133 -3.35 9.23 21.81
CA GLY A 133 -3.32 9.39 20.36
C GLY A 133 -2.99 8.06 19.70
N ILE A 134 -3.71 7.70 18.63
CA ILE A 134 -3.40 6.52 17.81
C ILE A 134 -2.87 6.98 16.45
N VAL A 135 -1.73 6.41 16.09
CA VAL A 135 -1.16 6.39 14.74
C VAL A 135 -0.76 4.95 14.39
N ALA A 136 -0.74 4.61 13.11
CA ALA A 136 -0.48 3.25 12.65
C ALA A 136 0.25 3.25 11.30
N SER A 137 1.02 2.19 11.03
CA SER A 137 1.47 1.89 9.67
C SER A 137 0.28 1.42 8.82
N VAL A 138 0.44 1.48 7.49
CA VAL A 138 -0.60 1.05 6.53
C VAL A 138 -1.11 -0.38 6.78
N GLN A 139 -0.25 -1.26 7.30
CA GLN A 139 -0.55 -2.68 7.50
C GLN A 139 -1.59 -2.91 8.61
N HIS A 140 -1.71 -1.99 9.57
CA HIS A 140 -2.57 -2.17 10.74
C HIS A 140 -3.79 -1.23 10.75
N LEU A 141 -4.10 -0.57 9.63
CA LEU A 141 -5.21 0.38 9.56
C LEU A 141 -6.54 -0.26 9.98
N ASP A 142 -6.76 -1.53 9.64
CA ASP A 142 -7.99 -2.26 9.94
C ASP A 142 -8.15 -2.59 11.44
N LEU A 143 -7.07 -2.50 12.24
CA LEU A 143 -7.13 -2.69 13.70
C LEU A 143 -7.56 -1.41 14.44
N VAL A 144 -7.41 -0.24 13.82
CA VAL A 144 -7.52 1.04 14.52
C VAL A 144 -8.93 1.30 15.05
N GLU A 145 -9.94 1.06 14.22
CA GLU A 145 -11.34 1.27 14.59
C GLU A 145 -11.75 0.31 15.72
N PRO A 146 -11.58 -1.03 15.61
CA PRO A 146 -11.85 -1.95 16.71
C PRO A 146 -11.11 -1.61 18.01
N LEU A 147 -9.84 -1.20 17.91
CA LEU A 147 -9.05 -0.78 19.08
C LEU A 147 -9.59 0.49 19.73
N SER A 148 -9.99 1.47 18.92
CA SER A 148 -10.53 2.75 19.40
C SER A 148 -11.86 2.52 20.14
N GLU A 149 -12.71 1.65 19.62
CA GLU A 149 -13.96 1.24 20.27
C GLU A 149 -13.73 0.51 21.60
N ALA A 150 -12.81 -0.46 21.61
CA ALA A 150 -12.47 -1.22 22.81
C ALA A 150 -11.89 -0.31 23.90
N LEU A 151 -10.99 0.61 23.55
CA LEU A 151 -10.44 1.62 24.45
C LEU A 151 -11.52 2.56 25.00
N THR A 152 -12.40 3.06 24.13
CA THR A 152 -13.47 3.99 24.52
C THR A 152 -14.44 3.33 25.50
N THR A 153 -14.80 2.07 25.27
CA THR A 153 -15.62 1.26 26.19
C THR A 153 -14.98 1.10 27.57
N ARG A 154 -13.65 1.14 27.66
CA ARG A 154 -12.88 1.13 28.92
C ARG A 154 -12.58 2.53 29.47
N GLY A 155 -13.27 3.57 28.99
CA GLY A 155 -13.16 4.93 29.50
C GLY A 155 -11.89 5.67 29.08
N TYR A 156 -11.19 5.21 28.04
CA TYR A 156 -10.13 6.00 27.42
C TYR A 156 -10.74 7.09 26.53
N VAL A 157 -10.06 8.24 26.46
CA VAL A 157 -10.30 9.29 25.47
C VAL A 157 -9.29 9.11 24.35
N VAL A 158 -9.75 8.59 23.22
CA VAL A 158 -8.92 8.30 22.05
C VAL A 158 -9.02 9.43 21.03
N ARG A 159 -7.88 9.84 20.47
CA ARG A 159 -7.78 10.73 19.32
C ARG A 159 -7.00 10.04 18.22
N VAL A 160 -7.44 10.23 17.00
CA VAL A 160 -6.82 9.64 15.81
C VAL A 160 -6.19 10.76 14.99
N GLY A 161 -4.95 10.56 14.54
CA GLY A 161 -4.25 11.50 13.67
C GLY A 161 -5.05 11.75 12.39
N GLN A 162 -5.20 13.01 11.96
CA GLN A 162 -5.98 13.33 10.74
C GLN A 162 -5.15 13.21 9.46
N GLY A 163 -3.82 13.18 9.59
CA GLY A 163 -2.87 13.14 8.49
C GLY A 163 -2.64 14.50 7.83
N ASP A 164 -1.88 14.50 6.73
CA ASP A 164 -1.56 15.68 5.92
C ASP A 164 -1.56 15.35 4.41
N ARG A 165 -0.96 16.21 3.58
CA ARG A 165 -0.90 16.04 2.12
C ARG A 165 -0.04 14.85 1.66
N ARG A 166 0.73 14.23 2.55
CA ARG A 166 1.60 13.09 2.26
C ARG A 166 0.96 11.75 2.62
N LEU A 167 -0.05 11.75 3.48
CA LEU A 167 -0.68 10.54 3.98
C LEU A 167 -1.91 10.16 3.16
N ALA A 168 -2.05 8.89 2.82
CA ALA A 168 -3.20 8.37 2.07
C ALA A 168 -4.43 8.16 2.96
N TYR A 169 -4.22 8.04 4.27
CA TYR A 169 -5.24 7.77 5.26
C TYR A 169 -5.03 8.64 6.49
N ALA A 170 -6.13 9.00 7.16
CA ALA A 170 -6.06 9.34 8.57
C ALA A 170 -5.42 8.18 9.36
N VAL A 171 -4.87 8.47 10.54
CA VAL A 171 -4.14 7.55 11.42
C VAL A 171 -2.75 7.16 10.90
N GLN A 172 -2.54 7.18 9.59
CA GLN A 172 -1.30 6.70 9.00
C GLN A 172 -0.09 7.51 9.49
N ALA A 173 0.98 6.83 9.87
CA ALA A 173 2.30 7.41 10.08
C ALA A 173 3.31 6.80 9.10
N LEU A 174 4.28 7.61 8.70
CA LEU A 174 5.44 7.23 7.92
C LEU A 174 6.70 7.56 8.73
N GLY A 175 7.83 6.89 8.45
CA GLY A 175 9.09 7.26 9.11
C GLY A 175 9.52 8.71 8.86
N CYS A 176 8.99 9.34 7.81
CA CYS A 176 9.23 10.75 7.46
C CYS A 176 7.99 11.65 7.62
N ASN A 177 6.91 11.17 8.26
CA ASN A 177 5.68 11.93 8.49
C ASN A 177 4.87 11.38 9.66
#